data_AF-A0A4S0MSI7-F1
#
_entry.id   AF-A0A4S0MSI7-F1
#
_cell.length_a   1.000
_cell.length_b   1.000
_cell.length_c   1.000
_cell.angle_alpha   90.00
_cell.angle_beta   90.00
_cell.angle_gamma   90.00
#
_symmetry.space_group_name_H-M   'P 1'
#
loop_
_entity.id
_entity.type
_entity.pdbx_description
1 polymer ?
#
loop_
_entity_poly.entity_id
_entity_poly.type
_entity_poly.pdbx_seq_one_letter_code
_entity_poly.pdbx_strand_id
1 'polypeptide(L)'
;FGDALVADFLAKSPKFVVRHSTVKNGNVEVAMEGEMTFPGKKPDATMTVDVAGYDKIVEALQEGAKSDQQVAQAFPFALAVKGFGKTLPDGRLEWVINARADG
;
A
#
# COMPACT_ATOMS: atom_id res chain seq x y z
N PHE A 1 -1.41 28.94 8.88
CA PHE A 1 -1.20 28.06 10.06
C PHE A 1 -0.75 26.66 9.65
N GLY A 2 -1.41 26.00 8.68
CA GLY A 2 -1.02 24.65 8.22
C GLY A 2 0.41 24.52 7.67
N ASP A 3 0.83 25.42 6.76
CA ASP A 3 2.14 25.29 6.11
C ASP A 3 3.33 25.40 7.06
N ALA A 4 3.25 26.30 8.05
CA ALA A 4 4.30 26.45 9.06
C ALA A 4 4.38 25.22 9.97
N LEU A 5 3.24 24.58 10.27
CA LEU A 5 3.17 23.36 11.07
C LEU A 5 3.74 22.16 10.31
N VAL A 6 3.42 22.03 9.02
CA VAL A 6 4.01 21.01 8.14
C VAL A 6 5.51 21.23 7.98
N ALA A 7 5.96 22.47 7.79
CA ALA A 7 7.38 22.79 7.64
C ALA A 7 8.17 22.49 8.91
N ASP A 8 7.67 22.87 10.09
CA ASP A 8 8.31 22.57 11.38
C ASP A 8 8.33 21.07 11.69
N PHE A 9 7.23 20.38 11.38
CA PHE A 9 7.14 18.93 11.53
C PHE A 9 8.17 18.20 10.64
N LEU A 10 8.28 18.57 9.36
CA LEU A 10 9.27 17.99 8.44
C LEU A 10 10.71 18.37 8.79
N ALA A 11 10.95 19.60 9.28
CA ALA A 11 12.27 20.03 9.74
C ALA A 11 12.79 19.17 10.90
N LYS A 12 11.88 18.61 11.71
CA LYS A 12 12.20 17.70 12.82
C LYS A 12 12.40 16.24 12.39
N SER A 13 12.44 15.96 11.08
CA SER A 13 12.73 14.63 10.51
C SER A 13 11.89 13.52 11.15
N PRO A 14 10.56 13.57 10.96
CA PRO A 14 9.64 12.66 11.63
C PRO A 14 9.88 11.23 11.10
N LYS A 15 9.80 10.26 12.01
CA LYS A 15 9.77 8.84 11.67
C LYS A 15 8.35 8.33 11.81
N PHE A 16 7.79 7.85 10.71
CA PHE A 16 6.53 7.14 10.70
C PHE A 16 6.82 5.66 10.82
N VAL A 17 6.11 5.00 11.75
CA VAL A 17 6.23 3.57 11.99
C VAL A 17 4.84 2.97 11.96
N VAL A 18 4.60 2.11 10.99
CA VAL A 18 3.44 1.23 10.94
C VAL A 18 3.93 -0.12 11.43
N ARG A 19 3.61 -0.45 12.69
CA ARG A 19 3.81 -1.82 13.18
C ARG A 19 2.84 -2.74 12.45
N HIS A 20 3.15 -4.04 12.44
CA HIS A 20 2.30 -5.07 11.87
C HIS A 20 0.82 -4.84 12.21
N SER A 21 0.06 -4.43 11.20
CA SER A 21 -1.34 -4.02 11.30
C SER A 21 -2.15 -4.78 10.28
N THR A 22 -3.27 -5.36 10.71
CA THR A 22 -4.13 -6.17 9.84
C THR A 22 -5.52 -5.58 9.72
N VAL A 23 -6.02 -5.43 8.50
CA VAL A 23 -7.42 -5.12 8.19
C VAL A 23 -8.06 -6.36 7.59
N LYS A 24 -9.20 -6.78 8.14
CA LYS A 24 -9.93 -7.98 7.69
C LYS A 24 -11.33 -7.61 7.23
N ASN A 25 -11.76 -8.16 6.10
CA ASN A 25 -13.13 -8.10 5.63
C ASN A 25 -13.50 -9.42 4.94
N GLY A 26 -14.41 -10.19 5.56
CA GLY A 26 -14.78 -11.52 5.06
C GLY A 26 -13.54 -12.40 4.89
N ASN A 27 -13.29 -12.84 3.65
CA ASN A 27 -12.18 -13.71 3.28
C ASN A 27 -10.93 -12.95 2.82
N VAL A 28 -10.89 -11.63 2.99
CA VAL A 28 -9.76 -10.77 2.64
C VAL A 28 -9.08 -10.30 3.93
N GLU A 29 -7.77 -10.44 3.99
CA GLU A 29 -6.92 -9.87 5.05
C GLU A 29 -5.77 -9.12 4.41
N VAL A 30 -5.63 -7.84 4.76
CA VAL A 30 -4.52 -6.98 4.33
C VAL A 30 -3.66 -6.71 5.56
N ALA A 31 -2.42 -7.19 5.56
CA ALA A 31 -1.41 -6.85 6.55
C ALA A 31 -0.46 -5.79 6.00
N MET A 32 -0.06 -4.85 6.85
CA MET A 32 0.88 -3.79 6.49
C MET A 32 1.86 -3.59 7.63
N GLU A 33 3.13 -3.41 7.28
CA GLU A 33 4.20 -3.07 8.21
C GLU A 33 5.24 -2.22 7.49
N GLY A 34 5.84 -1.27 8.18
CA GLY A 34 6.93 -0.52 7.59
C GLY A 34 7.32 0.73 8.37
N GLU A 35 8.34 1.37 7.85
CA GLU A 35 8.80 2.65 8.34
C GLU A 35 9.10 3.61 7.20
N MET A 36 8.91 4.88 7.49
CA MET A 36 9.18 5.98 6.57
C MET A 36 9.85 7.12 7.33
N THR A 37 10.91 7.66 6.75
CA THR A 37 11.64 8.80 7.26
C THR A 37 11.82 9.84 6.16
N PHE A 38 12.22 11.05 6.55
CA PHE A 38 12.34 12.19 5.63
C PHE A 38 13.71 12.88 5.70
N PRO A 39 14.84 12.16 5.53
CA PRO A 39 16.16 12.77 5.54
C PRO A 39 16.25 13.88 4.47
N GLY A 40 16.58 15.10 4.90
CA GLY A 40 16.67 16.25 3.98
C GLY A 40 15.36 16.53 3.23
N LYS A 41 14.20 16.21 3.81
CA LYS A 41 12.85 16.32 3.21
C LYS A 41 12.58 15.36 2.04
N LYS A 42 13.42 14.34 1.84
CA LYS A 42 13.21 13.31 0.83
C LYS A 42 12.68 12.04 1.48
N PRO A 43 11.67 11.36 0.92
CA PRO A 43 11.14 10.14 1.50
C PRO A 43 12.15 9.00 1.37
N ASP A 44 12.38 8.31 2.48
CA ASP A 44 13.06 7.02 2.54
C ASP A 44 12.14 6.06 3.31
N ALA A 45 11.63 5.04 2.62
CA ALA A 45 10.63 4.15 3.16
C ALA A 45 10.88 2.69 2.77
N THR A 46 10.65 1.81 3.74
CA THR A 46 10.50 0.36 3.53
C THR A 46 9.14 -0.03 4.07
N MET A 47 8.28 -0.54 3.21
CA MET A 47 6.93 -0.97 3.57
C MET A 47 6.63 -2.32 2.96
N THR A 48 6.17 -3.25 3.79
CA THR A 48 5.65 -4.55 3.37
C THR A 48 4.13 -4.53 3.45
N VAL A 49 3.50 -5.04 2.40
CA VAL A 49 2.05 -5.24 2.33
C VAL A 49 1.79 -6.69 1.96
N ASP A 50 1.03 -7.40 2.77
CA ASP A 50 0.60 -8.78 2.50
C ASP A 50 -0.91 -8.82 2.34
N VAL A 51 -1.39 -9.54 1.34
CA VAL A 51 -2.83 -9.72 1.13
C VAL A 51 -3.17 -11.19 1.01
N ALA A 52 -3.98 -11.69 1.94
CA ALA A 52 -4.69 -12.95 1.80
C ALA A 52 -6.01 -12.73 1.06
N GLY A 53 -6.36 -13.63 0.14
CA GLY A 53 -7.61 -13.56 -0.60
C GLY A 53 -7.63 -12.49 -1.70
N TYR A 54 -6.48 -12.12 -2.27
CA TYR A 54 -6.38 -11.09 -3.32
C TYR A 54 -7.28 -11.38 -4.53
N ASP A 55 -7.49 -12.65 -4.88
CA ASP A 55 -8.39 -13.04 -5.97
C ASP A 55 -9.84 -12.56 -5.72
N LYS A 56 -10.29 -12.50 -4.46
CA LYS A 56 -11.61 -11.96 -4.11
C LYS A 56 -11.71 -10.45 -4.30
N ILE A 57 -10.61 -9.71 -4.13
CA ILE A 57 -10.56 -8.29 -4.49
C ILE A 57 -10.71 -8.14 -6.01
N VAL A 58 -10.00 -8.94 -6.80
CA VAL A 58 -10.08 -8.90 -8.27
C VAL A 58 -11.48 -9.27 -8.76
N GLU A 59 -12.10 -10.32 -8.22
CA GLU A 59 -13.48 -10.71 -8.53
C GLU A 59 -14.47 -9.57 -8.23
N ALA A 60 -14.37 -8.96 -7.05
CA ALA A 60 -15.25 -7.86 -6.65
C ALA A 60 -15.07 -6.61 -7.54
N LEU A 61 -13.83 -6.27 -7.90
CA LEU A 61 -13.54 -5.19 -8.84
C LEU A 61 -14.06 -5.51 -10.25
N GLN A 62 -13.93 -6.76 -10.71
CA GLN A 62 -14.47 -7.19 -12.01
C GLN A 62 -16.00 -7.08 -12.06
N GLU A 63 -16.68 -7.44 -10.96
CA GLU A 63 -18.14 -7.33 -10.87
C GLU A 63 -18.57 -5.86 -10.80
N GLY A 64 -17.95 -5.05 -9.94
CA GLY A 64 -18.25 -3.63 -9.82
C GLY A 64 -17.96 -2.84 -11.10
N ALA A 65 -16.94 -3.23 -11.87
CA ALA A 65 -16.61 -2.62 -13.17
C ALA A 65 -17.74 -2.72 -14.20
N LYS A 66 -18.71 -3.63 -14.02
CA LYS A 66 -19.87 -3.75 -14.92
C LYS A 66 -20.88 -2.61 -14.73
N SER A 67 -20.91 -2.00 -13.56
CA SER A 67 -21.90 -0.97 -13.18
C SER A 67 -21.30 0.37 -12.79
N ASP A 68 -20.01 0.42 -12.46
CA ASP A 68 -19.32 1.62 -12.01
C ASP A 68 -18.08 1.91 -12.88
N GLN A 69 -18.10 3.07 -13.54
CA GLN A 69 -17.02 3.52 -14.42
C GLN A 69 -15.70 3.78 -13.68
N GLN A 70 -15.74 4.23 -12.42
CA GLN A 70 -14.52 4.39 -11.61
C GLN A 70 -13.89 3.04 -11.31
N VAL A 71 -14.71 2.04 -10.99
CA VAL A 71 -14.23 0.67 -10.75
C VAL A 71 -13.70 0.04 -12.05
N ALA A 72 -14.36 0.29 -13.19
CA ALA A 72 -13.89 -0.17 -14.49
C ALA A 72 -12.50 0.38 -14.86
N GLN A 73 -12.20 1.62 -14.47
CA GLN A 73 -10.87 2.21 -14.66
C GLN A 73 -9.83 1.68 -13.67
N ALA A 74 -10.23 1.34 -12.44
CA ALA A 74 -9.34 0.79 -11.42
C ALA A 74 -8.99 -0.69 -11.65
N PHE A 75 -9.88 -1.46 -12.29
CA PHE A 75 -9.73 -2.90 -12.46
C PHE A 75 -8.42 -3.32 -13.18
N PRO A 76 -8.05 -2.73 -14.34
CA PRO A 76 -6.77 -3.04 -14.99
C PRO A 76 -5.55 -2.73 -14.11
N PHE A 77 -5.63 -1.67 -13.29
CA PHE A 77 -4.55 -1.31 -12.38
C PHE A 77 -4.38 -2.35 -11.27
N ALA A 78 -5.49 -2.83 -10.68
CA ALA A 78 -5.42 -3.92 -9.68
C ALA A 78 -4.77 -5.18 -10.27
N LEU A 79 -5.13 -5.57 -11.49
CA LEU A 79 -4.49 -6.70 -12.16
C LEU A 79 -2.98 -6.48 -12.38
N ALA A 80 -2.57 -5.27 -12.77
CA ALA A 80 -1.16 -4.94 -12.94
C ALA A 80 -0.40 -4.99 -11.60
N VAL A 81 -0.97 -4.43 -10.52
CA VAL A 81 -0.39 -4.46 -9.16
C VAL A 81 -0.17 -5.90 -8.69
N LYS A 82 -1.11 -6.81 -8.98
CA LYS A 82 -0.95 -8.25 -8.69
C LYS A 82 0.37 -8.81 -9.23
N GLY A 83 0.76 -8.41 -10.44
CA GLY A 83 1.96 -8.90 -11.12
C GLY A 83 3.28 -8.47 -10.47
N PHE A 84 3.27 -7.42 -9.66
CA PHE A 84 4.46 -6.98 -8.91
C PHE A 84 4.60 -7.67 -7.54
N GLY A 85 3.57 -8.37 -7.11
CA GLY A 85 3.56 -9.07 -5.83
C GLY A 85 4.20 -10.44 -5.94
N LYS A 86 4.86 -10.87 -4.86
CA LYS A 86 5.37 -12.22 -4.70
C LYS A 86 4.32 -13.08 -4.01
N THR A 87 3.97 -14.22 -4.59
CA THR A 87 3.12 -15.20 -3.91
C THR A 87 3.93 -15.94 -2.84
N LEU A 88 3.45 -15.89 -1.60
CA LEU A 88 4.01 -16.62 -0.46
C LEU A 88 3.49 -18.06 -0.39
N PRO A 89 4.17 -18.98 0.33
CA PRO A 89 3.78 -20.38 0.43
C PRO A 89 2.38 -20.62 1.03
N ASP A 90 1.89 -19.69 1.84
CA ASP A 90 0.54 -19.73 2.43
C ASP A 90 -0.55 -19.15 1.51
N GLY A 91 -0.18 -18.75 0.29
CA GLY A 91 -1.09 -18.19 -0.72
C GLY A 91 -1.31 -16.68 -0.59
N ARG A 92 -0.66 -16.00 0.37
CA ARG A 92 -0.68 -14.53 0.43
C ARG A 92 0.10 -13.91 -0.73
N LEU A 93 -0.28 -12.71 -1.12
CA LEU A 93 0.47 -11.90 -2.06
C LEU A 93 1.21 -10.79 -1.29
N GLU A 94 2.53 -10.78 -1.37
CA GLU A 94 3.42 -9.85 -0.66
C GLU A 94 4.01 -8.83 -1.63
N TRP A 95 3.99 -7.55 -1.24
CA TRP A 95 4.77 -6.49 -1.88
C TRP A 95 5.72 -5.88 -0.87
N VAL A 96 7.00 -5.78 -1.25
CA VAL A 96 8.00 -5.00 -0.51
C VAL A 96 8.30 -3.75 -1.30
N ILE A 97 7.84 -2.61 -0.78
CA ILE A 97 7.97 -1.29 -1.39
C ILE A 97 9.17 -0.61 -0.75
N ASN A 98 10.22 -0.40 -1.54
CA ASN A 98 11.37 0.39 -1.16
C ASN A 98 11.33 1.70 -1.93
N ALA A 99 11.07 2.82 -1.24
CA ALA A 99 11.17 4.15 -1.82
C ALA A 99 12.45 4.80 -1.30
N ARG A 100 13.39 5.10 -2.20
CA ARG A 100 14.62 5.82 -1.85
C ARG A 100 14.63 7.20 -2.51
N ALA A 101 15.37 8.09 -1.88
CA ALA A 101 15.47 9.51 -2.23
C ALA A 101 16.22 9.79 -3.55
N ASP A 102 16.91 8.79 -4.09
CA ASP A 102 17.91 8.87 -5.15
C ASP A 102 17.47 8.21 -6.48
N GLY A 103 16.34 7.50 -6.50
CA GLY A 103 15.81 6.87 -7.72
C GLY A 103 16.54 5.59 -8.10
#